data_AF-A0A7X6LYJ8-F1
#
_entry.id   AF-A0A7X6LYJ8-F1
#
_cell.length_a   1.000
_cell.length_b   1.000
_cell.length_c   1.000
_cell.angle_alpha   90.00
_cell.angle_beta   90.00
_cell.angle_gamma   90.00
#
_symmetry.space_group_name_H-M   'P 1'
#
loop_
_entity.id
_entity.type
_entity.pdbx_description
1 polymer ?
#
loop_
_entity_poly.entity_id
_entity_poly.type
_entity_poly.pdbx_seq_one_letter_code
_entity_poly.pdbx_strand_id
1 'polypeptide(L)'
;MFEKGELGHMTFKIDPTSLGNAARILNDLADDVHDLGKVPHLAADRGVTAMSGSAIAKALEGANAASTQAKDVLASRFRGIGGLLYQTAEHFHGTDVELAESLRTLGDLNRAEG
;
A
#
# COMPACT_ATOMS: atom_id res chain seq x y z
N MET A 1 3.26 33.86 -32.40
CA MET A 1 1.97 33.67 -31.72
C MET A 1 1.85 32.19 -31.44
N PHE A 2 2.10 31.77 -30.20
CA PHE A 2 2.12 30.37 -29.81
C PHE A 2 0.70 29.93 -29.48
N GLU A 3 0.14 29.00 -30.26
CA GLU A 3 -1.16 28.40 -29.99
C GLU A 3 -1.06 27.44 -28.80
N LYS A 4 -2.11 27.50 -27.98
CA LYS A 4 -2.24 26.89 -26.66
C LYS A 4 -2.24 25.36 -26.75
N GLY A 5 -1.54 24.73 -25.81
CA GLY A 5 -1.44 23.29 -25.69
C GLY A 5 -2.78 22.61 -25.38
N GLU A 6 -3.03 21.53 -26.10
CA GLU A 6 -4.00 20.51 -25.75
C GLU A 6 -3.51 19.77 -24.49
N LEU A 7 -3.99 20.19 -23.33
CA LEU A 7 -4.15 19.29 -22.19
C LEU A 7 -5.59 18.84 -22.21
N GLY A 8 -5.85 17.79 -23.00
CA GLY A 8 -7.12 17.06 -22.94
C GLY A 8 -7.37 16.66 -21.49
N HIS A 9 -8.45 17.18 -20.90
CA HIS A 9 -8.97 16.70 -19.63
C HIS A 9 -9.30 15.20 -19.79
N MET A 10 -8.37 14.32 -19.39
CA MET A 10 -8.72 12.93 -19.09
C MET A 10 -9.69 12.98 -17.90
N THR A 11 -10.97 12.99 -18.20
CA THR A 11 -12.00 12.71 -17.20
C THR A 11 -11.82 11.26 -16.82
N PHE A 12 -11.12 11.02 -15.71
CA PHE A 12 -11.04 9.69 -15.09
C PHE A 12 -12.48 9.25 -14.76
N LYS A 13 -13.04 8.39 -15.61
CA LYS A 13 -14.35 7.82 -15.38
C LYS A 13 -14.18 6.70 -14.36
N ILE A 14 -14.75 6.89 -13.18
CA ILE A 14 -14.83 5.86 -12.15
C ILE A 14 -16.01 4.96 -12.51
N ASP A 15 -15.71 3.72 -12.89
CA ASP A 15 -16.68 2.66 -13.17
C ASP A 15 -16.25 1.32 -12.54
N PRO A 16 -17.14 0.32 -12.45
CA PRO A 16 -16.83 -0.97 -11.83
C PRO A 16 -15.56 -1.64 -12.37
N THR A 17 -15.31 -1.53 -13.69
CA THR A 17 -14.11 -2.10 -14.31
C THR A 17 -12.85 -1.39 -13.81
N SER A 18 -12.85 -0.06 -13.77
CA SER A 18 -11.72 0.72 -13.28
C SER A 18 -11.42 0.45 -11.79
N LEU A 19 -12.46 0.23 -10.98
CA LEU A 19 -12.35 -0.10 -9.56
C LEU A 19 -11.85 -1.52 -9.33
N GLY A 20 -12.38 -2.50 -10.08
CA GLY A 20 -11.88 -3.88 -10.04
C GLY A 20 -10.41 -3.99 -10.46
N ASN A 21 -10.01 -3.22 -11.48
CA ASN A 21 -8.60 -3.14 -11.90
C ASN A 21 -7.72 -2.53 -10.80
N ALA A 22 -8.16 -1.44 -10.17
CA ALA A 22 -7.43 -0.82 -9.06
C ALA A 22 -7.34 -1.76 -7.84
N ALA A 23 -8.41 -2.49 -7.53
CA ALA A 23 -8.42 -3.52 -6.50
C ALA A 23 -7.37 -4.61 -6.77
N ARG A 24 -7.33 -5.11 -8.01
CA ARG A 24 -6.35 -6.12 -8.44
C ARG A 24 -4.92 -5.60 -8.28
N ILE A 25 -4.65 -4.38 -8.73
CA ILE A 25 -3.32 -3.76 -8.61
C ILE A 25 -2.89 -3.65 -7.15
N LEU A 26 -3.78 -3.25 -6.24
CA LEU A 26 -3.44 -3.16 -4.82
C LEU A 26 -3.17 -4.53 -4.20
N ASN A 27 -3.95 -5.55 -4.56
CA ASN A 27 -3.68 -6.91 -4.09
C ASN A 27 -2.33 -7.43 -4.62
N ASP A 28 -2.02 -7.20 -5.90
CA ASP A 28 -0.70 -7.52 -6.47
C ASP A 28 0.41 -6.79 -5.69
N LEU A 29 0.20 -5.52 -5.33
CA LEU A 29 1.14 -4.73 -4.53
C LEU A 29 1.33 -5.31 -3.12
N ALA A 30 0.27 -5.82 -2.50
CA ALA A 30 0.34 -6.46 -1.20
C ALA A 30 1.21 -7.72 -1.21
N ASP A 31 1.13 -8.48 -2.30
CA ASP A 31 1.93 -9.69 -2.48
C ASP A 31 3.40 -9.33 -2.81
N ASP A 32 3.61 -8.32 -3.64
CA ASP A 32 4.93 -7.83 -4.05
C ASP A 32 5.78 -7.31 -2.88
N VAL A 33 5.15 -6.76 -1.83
CA VAL A 33 5.86 -6.27 -0.64
C VAL A 33 6.63 -7.39 0.09
N HIS A 34 6.18 -8.64 -0.04
CA HIS A 34 6.85 -9.82 0.52
C HIS A 34 7.72 -10.57 -0.50
N ASP A 35 7.64 -10.23 -1.79
CA ASP A 35 8.49 -10.82 -2.82
C ASP A 35 9.93 -10.30 -2.67
N LEU A 36 10.84 -11.18 -2.25
CA LEU A 36 12.26 -10.83 -2.05
C LEU A 36 13.00 -10.48 -3.36
N GLY A 37 12.46 -10.89 -4.51
CA GLY A 37 12.97 -10.50 -5.82
C GLY A 37 12.60 -9.06 -6.21
N LYS A 38 11.55 -8.49 -5.61
CA LYS A 38 11.08 -7.12 -5.86
C LYS A 38 11.43 -6.17 -4.71
N VAL A 39 11.26 -6.63 -3.48
CA VAL A 39 11.55 -5.88 -2.25
C VAL A 39 12.55 -6.67 -1.41
N PRO A 40 13.87 -6.48 -1.65
CA PRO A 40 14.91 -7.22 -0.97
C PRO A 40 14.84 -7.12 0.55
N HIS A 41 15.27 -8.17 1.23
CA HIS A 41 15.47 -8.14 2.67
C HIS A 41 16.70 -7.29 3.03
N LEU A 42 16.61 -6.47 4.08
CA LEU A 42 17.69 -5.57 4.50
C LEU A 42 18.98 -6.31 4.88
N ALA A 43 18.84 -7.53 5.42
CA ALA A 43 19.94 -8.40 5.84
C ALA A 43 20.88 -7.75 6.88
N ALA A 44 20.33 -6.92 7.77
CA ALA A 44 21.07 -6.16 8.77
C ALA A 44 21.93 -7.04 9.70
N ASP A 45 21.49 -8.26 10.01
CA ASP A 45 22.23 -9.23 10.83
C ASP A 45 23.66 -9.49 10.35
N ARG A 46 23.89 -9.45 9.03
CA ARG A 46 25.25 -9.59 8.47
C ARG A 46 26.15 -8.43 8.91
N GLY A 47 25.63 -7.21 8.89
CA GLY A 47 26.32 -6.01 9.35
C GLY A 47 26.51 -6.00 10.87
N VAL A 48 25.48 -6.40 11.63
CA VAL A 48 25.56 -6.54 13.09
C VAL A 48 26.67 -7.52 13.49
N THR A 49 26.71 -8.70 12.84
CA THR A 49 27.71 -9.73 13.11
C THR A 49 29.12 -9.27 12.74
N ALA A 50 29.30 -8.70 11.55
CA ALA A 50 30.61 -8.28 11.05
C ALA A 50 31.21 -7.10 11.85
N MET A 51 30.37 -6.26 12.46
CA MET A 51 30.78 -5.05 13.19
C MET A 51 30.44 -5.12 14.68
N SER A 52 30.43 -6.33 15.25
CA SER A 52 30.03 -6.57 16.64
C SER A 52 30.76 -5.65 17.63
N GLY A 53 30.02 -5.09 18.59
CA GLY A 53 30.54 -4.14 19.57
C GLY A 53 30.66 -2.68 19.08
N SER A 54 30.44 -2.41 17.79
CA SER A 54 30.44 -1.05 17.26
C SER A 54 29.10 -0.32 17.48
N ALA A 55 29.15 1.01 17.45
CA ALA A 55 27.94 1.84 17.44
C ALA A 55 27.04 1.57 16.22
N ILE A 56 27.62 1.15 15.09
CA ILE A 56 26.89 0.83 13.86
C ILE A 56 26.10 -0.48 14.04
N ALA A 57 26.71 -1.51 14.63
CA ALA A 57 26.00 -2.75 14.93
C ALA A 57 24.81 -2.51 15.85
N LYS A 58 24.98 -1.64 16.87
CA LYS A 58 23.88 -1.23 17.76
C LYS A 58 22.77 -0.47 17.03
N ALA A 59 23.12 0.37 16.06
CA ALA A 59 22.13 1.11 15.27
C ALA A 59 21.35 0.22 14.28
N LEU A 60 21.97 -0.87 13.82
CA LEU A 60 21.34 -1.85 12.92
C LEU A 60 20.53 -2.92 13.67
N GLU A 61 20.68 -3.00 14.99
CA GLU A 61 19.95 -3.95 15.83
C GLU A 61 18.43 -3.73 15.68
N GLY A 62 17.69 -4.80 15.36
CA GLY A 62 16.25 -4.74 15.14
C GLY A 62 15.79 -4.21 13.78
N ALA A 63 16.68 -3.74 12.90
CA ALA A 63 16.30 -3.19 11.59
C ALA A 63 15.57 -4.21 10.70
N ASN A 64 15.96 -5.49 10.76
CA ASN A 64 15.25 -6.55 10.03
C ASN A 64 13.82 -6.75 10.55
N ALA A 65 13.63 -6.79 11.87
CA ALA A 65 12.31 -6.94 12.48
C ALA A 65 11.41 -5.74 12.16
N ALA A 66 11.95 -4.52 12.25
CA ALA A 66 11.23 -3.30 11.87
C ALA A 66 10.85 -3.30 10.38
N SER A 67 11.74 -3.77 9.51
CA SER A 67 11.44 -3.91 8.08
C SER A 67 10.31 -4.90 7.83
N THR A 68 10.32 -6.07 8.48
CA THR A 68 9.23 -7.05 8.40
C THR A 68 7.90 -6.45 8.86
N GLN A 69 7.87 -5.79 10.02
CA GLN A 69 6.66 -5.15 10.53
C GLN A 69 6.11 -4.08 9.57
N ALA A 70 6.99 -3.27 8.98
CA ALA A 70 6.58 -2.26 8.00
C ALA A 70 5.97 -2.92 6.74
N LYS A 71 6.55 -4.02 6.27
CA LYS A 71 6.02 -4.81 5.14
C LYS A 71 4.64 -5.38 5.45
N ASP A 72 4.45 -5.95 6.63
CA ASP A 72 3.16 -6.49 7.07
C ASP A 72 2.07 -5.40 7.10
N VAL A 73 2.40 -4.21 7.62
CA VAL A 73 1.48 -3.06 7.66
C VAL A 73 1.12 -2.61 6.25
N LEU A 74 2.09 -2.51 5.34
CA LEU A 74 1.84 -2.13 3.95
C LEU A 74 0.96 -3.15 3.23
N ALA A 75 1.27 -4.44 3.35
CA ALA A 75 0.49 -5.51 2.73
C ALA A 75 -0.96 -5.53 3.27
N SER A 76 -1.14 -5.35 4.58
CA SER A 76 -2.46 -5.25 5.21
C SER A 76 -3.26 -4.07 4.65
N ARG A 77 -2.64 -2.89 4.53
CA ARG A 77 -3.29 -1.69 3.98
C ARG A 77 -3.69 -1.88 2.52
N PHE A 78 -2.80 -2.42 1.70
CA PHE A 78 -3.09 -2.66 0.29
C PHE A 78 -4.23 -3.67 0.10
N ARG A 79 -4.26 -4.76 0.88
CA ARG A 79 -5.40 -5.70 0.88
C ARG A 79 -6.70 -5.06 1.34
N GLY A 80 -6.65 -4.26 2.41
CA GLY A 80 -7.83 -3.57 2.93
C GLY A 80 -8.44 -2.63 1.90
N ILE A 81 -7.62 -1.78 1.27
CA ILE A 81 -8.10 -0.86 0.22
C ILE A 81 -8.53 -1.63 -1.03
N GLY A 82 -7.77 -2.65 -1.44
CA GLY A 82 -8.12 -3.50 -2.58
C GLY A 82 -9.47 -4.19 -2.40
N GLY A 83 -9.72 -4.74 -1.22
CA GLY A 83 -11.00 -5.36 -0.85
C GLY A 83 -12.17 -4.37 -0.95
N LEU A 84 -12.00 -3.13 -0.46
CA LEU A 84 -13.04 -2.10 -0.59
C LEU A 84 -13.34 -1.75 -2.03
N LEU A 85 -12.30 -1.55 -2.86
CA LEU A 85 -12.49 -1.21 -4.27
C LEU A 85 -13.19 -2.34 -5.02
N TYR A 86 -12.87 -3.60 -4.67
CA TYR A 86 -13.55 -4.77 -5.22
C TYR A 86 -15.02 -4.82 -4.79
N GLN A 87 -15.31 -4.68 -3.49
CA GLN A 87 -16.68 -4.62 -2.97
C GLN A 87 -17.47 -3.48 -3.58
N THR A 88 -16.84 -2.33 -3.81
CA THR A 88 -17.43 -1.21 -4.55
C THR A 88 -17.76 -1.64 -5.98
N ALA A 89 -16.82 -2.26 -6.69
CA ALA A 89 -17.06 -2.70 -8.06
C ALA A 89 -18.22 -3.71 -8.17
N GLU A 90 -18.36 -4.62 -7.20
CA GLU A 90 -19.42 -5.65 -7.23
C GLU A 90 -20.80 -5.15 -6.79
N HIS A 91 -20.88 -4.23 -5.84
CA HIS A 91 -22.14 -3.87 -5.19
C HIS A 91 -22.67 -2.48 -5.57
N PHE A 92 -21.87 -1.64 -6.22
CA PHE A 92 -22.26 -0.25 -6.45
C PHE A 92 -23.24 -0.12 -7.63
N HIS A 93 -24.52 -0.01 -7.31
CA HIS A 93 -25.62 0.33 -8.22
C HIS A 93 -26.18 1.74 -7.92
N GLY A 94 -25.34 2.78 -7.84
CA GLY A 94 -25.78 4.17 -7.60
C GLY A 94 -25.10 4.84 -6.41
N THR A 95 -25.63 5.98 -5.93
CA THR A 95 -25.11 6.72 -4.75
C THR A 95 -25.35 5.96 -3.45
N ASP A 96 -24.48 4.99 -3.14
CA ASP A 96 -24.57 4.20 -1.92
C ASP A 96 -23.77 4.83 -0.77
N VAL A 97 -24.49 5.26 0.26
CA VAL A 97 -23.96 6.00 1.43
C VAL A 97 -23.19 5.08 2.38
N GLU A 98 -23.56 3.80 2.45
CA GLU A 98 -22.97 2.80 3.35
C GLU A 98 -21.50 2.46 3.01
N LEU A 99 -21.20 2.45 1.71
CA LEU A 99 -19.82 2.29 1.23
C LEU A 99 -18.98 3.55 1.50
N ALA A 100 -19.54 4.75 1.33
CA ALA A 100 -18.86 5.99 1.66
C ALA A 100 -18.51 6.05 3.16
N GLU A 101 -19.38 5.51 4.03
CA GLU A 101 -19.10 5.35 5.46
C GLU A 101 -18.01 4.30 5.75
N SER A 102 -17.98 3.21 5.00
CA SER A 102 -16.91 2.19 5.11
C SER A 102 -15.54 2.75 4.70
N LEU A 103 -15.49 3.52 3.60
CA LEU A 103 -14.28 4.24 3.17
C LEU A 103 -13.82 5.26 4.20
N ARG A 104 -14.75 6.00 4.83
CA ARG A 104 -14.45 6.95 5.91
C ARG A 104 -13.82 6.25 7.12
N THR A 105 -14.29 5.04 7.44
CA THR A 105 -13.77 4.24 8.56
C THR A 105 -12.34 3.75 8.30
N LEU A 106 -11.98 3.43 7.05
CA LEU A 106 -10.59 3.09 6.69
C LEU A 106 -9.63 4.29 6.68
N GLY A 107 -10.11 5.52 6.43
CA GLY A 107 -9.30 6.73 6.58
C GLY A 107 -8.75 6.90 8.01
N ASP A 108 -9.41 6.29 8.99
CA ASP A 108 -8.99 6.25 10.40
C ASP A 108 -8.01 5.09 10.72
N LEU A 109 -7.58 4.28 9.74
CA LEU A 109 -6.51 3.26 9.91
C LEU A 109 -5.12 3.85 10.23
N ASN A 110 -5.01 5.18 10.36
CA ASN A 110 -3.84 5.83 10.93
C ASN A 110 -3.88 5.94 12.46
N ARG A 111 -5.03 5.66 13.10
CA ARG A 111 -5.04 5.22 14.50
C ARG A 111 -4.57 3.78 14.55
N ALA A 112 -3.25 3.61 14.49
CA ALA A 112 -2.65 2.46 15.13
C ALA A 112 -3.10 2.49 16.59
N GLU A 113 -3.92 1.52 16.99
CA GLU A 113 -4.13 1.25 18.42
C GLU A 113 -2.76 1.00 19.04
N GLY A 114 -2.50 1.71 20.15
CA GLY A 114 -1.28 1.58 20.96
C GLY A 114 -1.30 0.36 21.84
#